data_AF-A0A1G6SNM4-F1
#
_entry.id   AF-A0A1G6SNM4-F1
#
_cell.length_a   1.000
_cell.length_b   1.000
_cell.length_c   1.000
_cell.angle_alpha   90.00
_cell.angle_beta   90.00
_cell.angle_gamma   90.00
#
_symmetry.space_group_name_H-M   'P 1'
#
loop_
_entity.id
_entity.type
_entity.pdbx_description
1 polymer ?
#
loop_
_entity_poly.entity_id
_entity_poly.type
_entity_poly.pdbx_seq_one_letter_code
_entity_poly.pdbx_strand_id
1 'polypeptide(L)'
;MKPNKVYNIASTIFLILGCLVFSYDGYSLLGISTVNLFLALMIMAYACSFIALMKDRKSVISWLLVILNSIIVICIIYFLTHFKLKM
;
A
#
# COMPACT_ATOMS: atom_id res chain seq x y z
N MET A 1 21.66 -7.72 -2.97
CA MET A 1 21.14 -6.33 -2.86
C MET A 1 21.16 -5.90 -1.40
N LYS A 2 21.43 -4.62 -1.09
CA LYS A 2 21.21 -4.11 0.27
C LYS A 2 19.75 -4.34 0.64
N PRO A 3 19.44 -4.83 1.85
CA PRO A 3 18.08 -5.23 2.21
C PRO A 3 17.07 -4.08 2.07
N ASN A 4 17.46 -2.82 2.32
CA ASN A 4 16.64 -1.63 2.04
C ASN A 4 16.10 -1.59 0.59
N LYS A 5 16.96 -1.88 -0.40
CA LYS A 5 16.55 -1.85 -1.83
C LYS A 5 15.46 -2.87 -2.13
N VAL A 6 15.51 -4.05 -1.52
CA VAL A 6 14.51 -5.11 -1.73
C VAL A 6 13.15 -4.66 -1.20
N TYR A 7 13.11 -4.05 0.00
CA TYR A 7 11.85 -3.56 0.57
C TYR A 7 11.29 -2.34 -0.17
N ASN A 8 12.14 -1.43 -0.67
CA ASN A 8 11.68 -0.33 -1.51
C ASN A 8 11.04 -0.84 -2.82
N ILE A 9 11.66 -1.84 -3.46
CA ILE A 9 11.11 -2.46 -4.67
C ILE A 9 9.81 -3.18 -4.36
N ALA A 10 9.77 -4.00 -3.30
CA ALA A 10 8.55 -4.69 -2.88
C ALA A 10 7.40 -3.72 -2.59
N SER A 11 7.67 -2.64 -1.85
CA SER A 11 6.70 -1.57 -1.57
C SER A 11 6.12 -0.98 -2.86
N THR A 12 6.99 -0.67 -3.82
CA THR A 12 6.58 -0.10 -5.12
C THR A 12 5.75 -1.09 -5.93
N ILE A 13 6.12 -2.38 -5.94
CA ILE A 13 5.37 -3.43 -6.63
C ILE A 13 3.98 -3.61 -6.01
N PHE A 14 3.87 -3.64 -4.69
CA PHE A 14 2.58 -3.75 -4.01
C PHE A 14 1.67 -2.54 -4.28
N LEU A 15 2.24 -1.33 -4.36
CA LEU A 15 1.53 -0.12 -4.77
C LEU A 15 0.92 -0.27 -6.17
N ILE A 16 1.74 -0.67 -7.15
CA ILE A 16 1.30 -0.85 -8.54
C ILE A 16 0.22 -1.93 -8.63
N LEU A 17 0.44 -3.08 -7.98
CA LEU A 17 -0.54 -4.17 -7.93
C LEU A 17 -1.86 -3.71 -7.31
N GLY A 18 -1.82 -2.96 -6.21
CA GLY A 18 -3.04 -2.46 -5.60
C GLY A 18 -3.78 -1.47 -6.51
N CYS A 19 -3.09 -0.57 -7.20
CA CYS A 19 -3.72 0.30 -8.21
C CYS A 19 -4.37 -0.50 -9.34
N LEU A 20 -3.73 -1.59 -9.80
CA LEU A 20 -4.29 -2.48 -10.82
C LEU A 20 -5.53 -3.21 -10.30
N VAL A 21 -5.51 -3.72 -9.07
CA VAL A 21 -6.67 -4.37 -8.44
C VAL A 21 -7.83 -3.38 -8.27
N PHE A 22 -7.54 -2.13 -7.89
CA PHE A 22 -8.56 -1.09 -7.77
C PHE A 22 -9.19 -0.71 -9.12
N SER A 23 -8.39 -0.73 -10.19
CA SER A 23 -8.86 -0.44 -11.55
C SER A 23 -9.63 -1.60 -12.18
N TYR A 24 -9.60 -2.77 -11.55
CA TYR A 24 -10.32 -3.94 -12.01
C TYR A 24 -11.77 -3.88 -11.50
N ASP A 25 -12.71 -3.64 -12.42
CA ASP A 25 -14.16 -3.46 -12.15
C ASP A 25 -14.88 -4.73 -11.66
N GLY A 26 -14.14 -5.77 -11.26
CA GLY A 26 -14.67 -7.01 -10.73
C GLY A 26 -14.94 -6.94 -9.22
N TYR A 27 -16.05 -7.52 -8.77
CA TYR A 27 -16.37 -7.63 -7.34
C TYR A 27 -15.51 -8.68 -6.60
N SER A 28 -14.95 -9.64 -7.33
CA SER A 28 -14.06 -10.67 -6.77
C SER A 28 -12.98 -11.08 -7.77
N LEU A 29 -11.80 -11.39 -7.24
CA LEU A 29 -10.68 -11.94 -7.98
C LEU A 29 -10.22 -13.19 -7.22
N LEU A 30 -10.19 -14.34 -7.90
CA LEU A 30 -9.83 -15.64 -7.29
C LEU A 30 -10.71 -16.01 -6.06
N GLY A 31 -11.96 -15.56 -6.03
CA GLY A 31 -12.87 -15.80 -4.89
C GLY A 31 -12.67 -14.87 -3.69
N ILE A 32 -11.72 -13.93 -3.75
CA ILE A 32 -11.49 -12.91 -2.72
C ILE A 32 -12.13 -11.59 -3.18
N SER A 33 -12.79 -10.88 -2.26
CA SER A 33 -13.28 -9.52 -2.51
C SER A 33 -12.12 -8.61 -2.96
N THR A 34 -12.29 -7.96 -4.12
CA THR A 34 -11.27 -7.05 -4.69
C THR A 34 -10.94 -5.91 -3.73
N VAL A 35 -11.90 -5.45 -2.94
CA VAL A 35 -11.71 -4.44 -1.89
C VAL A 35 -10.77 -4.95 -0.78
N ASN A 36 -10.97 -6.19 -0.32
CA ASN A 36 -10.11 -6.78 0.71
C ASN A 36 -8.69 -7.01 0.19
N LEU A 37 -8.56 -7.48 -1.05
CA LEU A 37 -7.26 -7.68 -1.70
C LEU A 37 -6.52 -6.34 -1.89
N PHE A 38 -7.22 -5.31 -2.35
CA PHE A 38 -6.71 -3.95 -2.46
C PHE A 38 -6.19 -3.43 -1.12
N LEU A 39 -6.99 -3.56 -0.06
CA LEU A 39 -6.62 -3.11 1.28
C LEU A 39 -5.35 -3.81 1.78
N ALA A 40 -5.28 -5.13 1.61
CA ALA A 40 -4.12 -5.92 2.00
C ALA A 40 -2.85 -5.47 1.27
N LEU A 41 -2.94 -5.23 -0.04
CA LEU A 41 -1.82 -4.75 -0.85
C LEU A 41 -1.34 -3.37 -0.40
N MET A 42 -2.26 -2.45 -0.09
CA MET A 42 -1.92 -1.10 0.39
C MET A 42 -1.23 -1.13 1.76
N ILE A 43 -1.70 -1.98 2.69
CA ILE A 43 -1.06 -2.16 3.99
C ILE A 43 0.34 -2.77 3.83
N MET A 44 0.51 -3.76 2.95
CA MET A 44 1.80 -4.39 2.69
C MET A 44 2.79 -3.43 2.02
N ALA A 45 2.32 -2.55 1.13
CA ALA A 45 3.13 -1.49 0.53
C ALA A 45 3.68 -0.55 1.60
N TYR A 46 2.82 -0.10 2.53
CA TYR A 46 3.21 0.73 3.67
C TYR A 46 4.22 0.01 4.57
N ALA A 47 3.92 -1.21 5.01
CA ALA A 47 4.80 -1.98 5.90
C ALA A 47 6.19 -2.19 5.28
N CYS A 48 6.27 -2.50 3.99
CA CYS A 48 7.55 -2.63 3.29
C CYS A 48 8.34 -1.31 3.29
N SER A 49 7.68 -0.18 2.99
CA SER A 49 8.37 1.13 3.02
C SER A 49 8.88 1.49 4.42
N PHE A 50 8.11 1.17 5.46
CA PHE A 50 8.50 1.41 6.84
C PHE A 50 9.72 0.55 7.24
N ILE A 51 9.71 -0.74 6.89
CA ILE A 51 10.86 -1.63 7.14
C ILE A 51 12.09 -1.15 6.36
N ALA A 52 11.91 -0.70 5.12
CA ALA A 52 12.99 -0.17 4.29
C ALA A 52 13.66 1.04 4.96
N LEU A 53 12.84 1.99 5.46
CA LEU A 53 13.29 3.16 6.18
C LEU A 53 14.02 2.79 7.50
N MET A 54 13.50 1.81 8.25
CA MET A 54 14.13 1.36 9.49
C MET A 54 15.50 0.72 9.25
N LYS A 55 15.70 0.05 8.11
CA LYS A 55 17.00 -0.50 7.73
C LYS A 55 18.01 0.55 7.26
N ASP A 56 17.56 1.70 6.76
CA ASP A 56 18.41 2.78 6.28
C ASP A 56 17.73 4.15 6.41
N ARG A 57 17.84 4.73 7.60
CA ARG A 57 17.13 5.97 7.97
C ARG A 57 17.59 7.20 7.19
N LYS A 58 18.77 7.13 6.54
CA LYS A 58 19.31 8.22 5.71
C LYS A 58 18.77 8.17 4.28
N SER A 59 18.04 7.11 3.91
CA SER A 59 17.53 6.94 2.57
C SER A 59 16.34 7.87 2.30
N VAL A 60 16.57 8.89 1.46
CA VAL A 60 15.53 9.83 1.02
C VAL A 60 14.39 9.12 0.29
N ILE A 61 14.71 8.10 -0.51
CA ILE A 61 13.72 7.32 -1.26
C ILE A 61 12.77 6.57 -0.31
N SER A 62 13.31 5.96 0.76
CA SER A 62 12.50 5.25 1.74
C SER A 62 11.59 6.21 2.52
N TRP A 63 12.07 7.41 2.85
CA TRP A 63 11.23 8.47 3.43
C TRP A 63 10.09 8.89 2.51
N LEU A 64 10.38 9.14 1.23
CA LEU A 64 9.37 9.50 0.23
C LEU A 64 8.31 8.40 0.08
N LEU A 65 8.73 7.14 -0.01
CA LEU A 65 7.82 5.99 -0.09
C LEU A 65 6.92 5.87 1.15
N VAL A 66 7.47 6.05 2.35
CA VAL A 66 6.69 6.01 3.58
C VAL A 66 5.64 7.13 3.59
N ILE A 67 6.03 8.36 3.28
CA ILE A 67 5.11 9.51 3.26
C ILE A 67 3.98 9.26 2.25
N LEU A 68 4.31 8.84 1.03
CA LEU A 68 3.32 8.54 0.00
C LEU A 68 2.35 7.44 0.44
N ASN A 69 2.88 6.32 0.95
CA ASN A 69 2.07 5.20 1.43
C ASN A 69 1.19 5.61 2.62
N SER A 70 1.70 6.44 3.54
CA SER A 70 0.91 6.95 4.67
C SER A 70 -0.28 7.80 4.20
N ILE A 71 -0.06 8.70 3.24
CA ILE A 71 -1.15 9.51 2.67
C ILE A 71 -2.22 8.61 2.07
N ILE A 72 -1.83 7.61 1.27
CA ILE A 72 -2.77 6.67 0.64
C ILE A 72 -3.57 5.89 1.69
N VAL A 73 -2.91 5.34 2.72
CA VAL A 73 -3.58 4.61 3.80
C VAL A 73 -4.55 5.51 4.56
N ILE A 74 -4.18 6.75 4.85
CA ILE A 74 -5.07 7.72 5.50
C ILE A 74 -6.30 8.01 4.62
N CYS A 75 -6.12 8.22 3.32
CA CYS A 75 -7.22 8.43 2.39
C CYS A 75 -8.17 7.22 2.35
N ILE A 76 -7.64 6.00 2.36
CA ILE A 76 -8.45 4.78 2.40
C ILE A 76 -9.25 4.70 3.70
N ILE A 77 -8.61 4.92 4.85
CA ILE A 77 -9.29 4.91 6.15
C ILE A 77 -10.40 5.97 6.17
N TYR A 78 -10.10 7.20 5.76
CA TYR A 78 -11.08 8.27 5.67
C TYR A 78 -12.27 7.88 4.81
N PHE A 79 -12.03 7.37 3.59
CA PHE A 79 -13.07 6.95 2.68
C PHE A 79 -13.94 5.84 3.29
N LEU A 80 -13.32 4.80 3.86
CA LEU A 80 -14.03 3.70 4.52
C LEU A 80 -14.87 4.20 5.69
N THR A 81 -14.32 5.06 6.55
CA THR A 81 -15.06 5.61 7.70
C THR A 81 -16.23 6.47 7.23
N HIS A 82 -16.02 7.38 6.27
CA HIS A 82 -17.05 8.35 5.87
C HIS A 82 -18.16 7.74 5.01
N PHE A 83 -17.86 6.76 4.17
CA PHE A 83 -18.86 6.10 3.31
C PHE A 83 -19.57 4.95 4.03
N LYS A 84 -18.86 4.18 4.86
CA LYS A 84 -19.47 3.04 5.58
C LYS A 84 -20.36 3.48 6.74
N LEU A 85 -20.14 4.66 7.34
CA LEU A 85 -21.04 5.24 8.35
C LEU A 85 -22.30 5.91 7.76
N LYS A 86 -22.37 6.07 6.43
CA LYS A 86 -23.51 6.68 5.73
C LYS A 86 -24.44 5.65 5.07
N MET A 87 -24.10 4.36 5.12
CA MET A 87 -24.97 3.25 4.73
C MET A 87 -25.72 2.70 5.94
#